data_AF-A0A2E4HLG3-F1
#
_entry.id   AF-A0A2E4HLG3-F1
#
_cell.length_a   1.000
_cell.length_b   1.000
_cell.length_c   1.000
_cell.angle_alpha   90.00
_cell.angle_beta   90.00
_cell.angle_gamma   90.00
#
_symmetry.space_group_name_H-M   'P 1'
#
loop_
_entity.id
_entity.type
_entity.pdbx_description
1 polymer ?
#
loop_
_entity_poly.entity_id
_entity_poly.type
_entity_poly.pdbx_seq_one_letter_code
_entity_poly.pdbx_strand_id
1 'polypeptide(L)'
;MERTIDYEFETYDFQESSSGESNSVDIDNSNLFNRNIIKRNLLIDTHTMDYNISTPTQYIIDFEKVNNLTDNGVVDSNNINHGSYNNVVGFKLVKAILHNIAYTITSNSNTIYYTDNGVDKEITISPDDYGLYTNNELAYLLSENESISECRYNELTDKFTITFVSSGPINLSTGENNINKLLGFNNSGTVNNDNNIISSVHPSNLNNDYIDVVIDEIPLIACKDNRNNKHIIDRIPINASVNNIIIYEPHYNNNYQNYFIPINLNKVTIEFYDSNNKIFHNHSTNFSLEFELTIIKNFNINKEELDNI
;
A
#
# COMPACT_ATOMS: atom_id res chain seq x y z
N MET A 1 -19.53 -26.70 44.27
CA MET A 1 -20.10 -25.35 44.46
C MET A 1 -19.76 -24.59 43.19
N GLU A 2 -20.48 -24.91 42.11
CA GLU A 2 -20.33 -24.27 40.80
C GLU A 2 -21.31 -23.09 40.75
N ARG A 3 -20.83 -21.92 40.35
CA ARG A 3 -21.66 -20.73 40.09
C ARG A 3 -21.82 -20.59 38.59
N THR A 4 -23.01 -20.87 38.11
CA THR A 4 -23.49 -20.46 36.78
C THR A 4 -23.89 -18.98 36.88
N ILE A 5 -23.44 -18.16 35.94
CA ILE A 5 -23.88 -16.77 35.79
C ILE A 5 -24.81 -16.76 34.58
N ASP A 6 -26.11 -16.56 34.83
CA ASP A 6 -27.12 -16.33 33.80
C ASP A 6 -27.06 -14.86 33.38
N TYR A 7 -26.93 -14.60 32.08
CA TYR A 7 -27.09 -13.27 31.50
C TYR A 7 -28.47 -13.18 30.86
N GLU A 8 -29.38 -12.40 31.45
CA GLU A 8 -30.64 -11.99 30.83
C GLU A 8 -30.35 -10.88 29.80
N PHE A 9 -30.74 -11.10 28.55
CA PHE A 9 -30.76 -10.06 27.52
C PHE A 9 -32.12 -9.35 27.57
N GLU A 10 -32.15 -8.11 28.04
CA GLU A 10 -33.31 -7.23 27.84
C GLU A 10 -33.33 -6.72 26.40
N THR A 11 -34.35 -7.12 25.63
CA THR A 11 -34.67 -6.54 24.33
C THR A 11 -35.37 -5.20 24.53
N TYR A 12 -34.72 -4.09 24.16
CA TYR A 12 -35.36 -2.79 24.07
C TYR A 12 -36.10 -2.67 22.73
N ASP A 13 -37.43 -2.71 22.79
CA ASP A 13 -38.31 -2.30 21.69
C ASP A 13 -38.25 -0.77 21.55
N PHE A 14 -37.69 -0.28 20.44
CA PHE A 14 -37.74 1.13 20.10
C PHE A 14 -39.07 1.42 19.38
N GLN A 15 -40.00 2.08 20.06
CA GLN A 15 -41.23 2.58 19.45
C GLN A 15 -40.93 3.77 18.53
N GLU A 16 -41.40 3.71 17.29
CA GLU A 16 -41.44 4.85 16.38
C GLU A 16 -42.41 5.92 16.92
N SER A 17 -41.88 7.04 17.40
CA SER A 17 -42.65 8.27 17.59
C SER A 17 -42.51 9.15 16.36
N SER A 18 -43.59 9.23 15.57
CA SER A 18 -43.78 10.20 14.51
C SER A 18 -43.89 11.63 15.04
N SER A 19 -43.62 12.59 14.16
CA SER A 19 -43.89 14.04 14.21
C SER A 19 -42.78 14.94 14.76
N GLY A 20 -41.81 15.21 13.89
CA GLY A 20 -41.11 16.48 13.82
C GLY A 20 -40.82 16.77 12.36
N GLU A 21 -41.57 17.68 11.74
CA GLU A 21 -41.24 18.22 10.42
C GLU A 21 -39.91 18.97 10.52
N SER A 22 -38.80 18.26 10.28
CA SER A 22 -37.60 18.90 9.77
C SER A 22 -37.81 19.12 8.28
N ASN A 23 -38.00 20.38 7.89
CA ASN A 23 -37.73 20.81 6.51
C ASN A 23 -36.24 20.61 6.23
N SER A 24 -35.81 19.36 6.07
CA SER A 24 -34.63 19.05 5.28
C SER A 24 -35.06 19.24 3.84
N VAL A 25 -34.65 20.36 3.25
CA VAL A 25 -34.58 20.45 1.81
C VAL A 25 -33.50 19.44 1.42
N ASP A 26 -33.93 18.21 1.13
CA ASP A 26 -33.14 17.31 0.30
C ASP A 26 -32.95 18.05 -1.03
N ILE A 27 -31.84 18.79 -1.13
CA ILE A 27 -31.37 19.26 -2.41
C ILE A 27 -31.03 17.98 -3.17
N ASP A 28 -31.94 17.60 -4.05
CA ASP A 28 -31.80 16.49 -4.98
C ASP A 28 -30.64 16.80 -5.94
N ASN A 29 -29.42 16.63 -5.43
CA ASN A 29 -28.15 16.78 -6.15
C ASN A 29 -28.07 15.85 -7.36
N SER A 30 -28.97 14.87 -7.47
CA SER A 30 -29.06 13.98 -8.63
C SER A 30 -29.53 14.71 -9.90
N ASN A 31 -30.27 15.82 -9.79
CA ASN A 31 -30.88 16.47 -10.95
C ASN A 31 -30.08 17.63 -11.56
N LEU A 32 -29.13 18.23 -10.83
CA LEU A 32 -28.31 19.35 -11.36
C LEU A 32 -27.18 18.89 -12.30
N PHE A 33 -26.72 17.64 -12.18
CA PHE A 33 -25.53 17.15 -12.89
C PHE A 33 -25.79 16.03 -13.92
N ASN A 34 -26.98 15.41 -13.93
CA ASN A 34 -27.24 14.18 -14.69
C ASN A 34 -27.10 14.32 -16.22
N ARG A 35 -27.12 15.52 -16.80
CA ARG A 35 -26.90 15.74 -18.25
C ARG A 35 -25.49 16.24 -18.62
N ASN A 36 -24.67 16.55 -17.63
CA ASN A 36 -23.35 17.18 -17.82
C ASN A 36 -22.18 16.36 -17.27
N ILE A 37 -22.42 15.15 -16.76
CA ILE A 37 -21.36 14.26 -16.26
C ILE A 37 -20.83 13.34 -17.38
N ILE A 38 -19.51 13.22 -17.48
CA ILE A 38 -18.81 12.15 -18.19
C ILE A 38 -18.13 11.26 -17.15
N LYS A 39 -18.19 9.96 -17.37
CA LYS A 39 -17.29 9.01 -16.72
C LYS A 39 -16.20 8.58 -17.69
N ARG A 40 -14.95 8.53 -17.23
CA ARG A 40 -13.82 7.99 -17.99
C ARG A 40 -13.05 7.01 -17.14
N ASN A 41 -12.68 5.88 -17.75
CA ASN A 41 -11.78 4.93 -17.12
C ASN A 41 -10.34 5.26 -17.50
N LEU A 42 -9.49 5.29 -16.49
CA LEU A 42 -8.06 5.52 -16.59
C LEU A 42 -7.35 4.23 -16.18
N LEU A 43 -6.75 3.55 -17.16
CA LEU A 43 -5.91 2.39 -16.94
C LEU A 43 -4.47 2.85 -16.76
N ILE A 44 -3.84 2.42 -15.68
CA ILE A 44 -2.47 2.74 -15.31
C ILE A 44 -1.77 1.42 -15.01
N ASP A 45 -0.72 1.11 -15.75
CA ASP A 45 0.09 -0.09 -15.53
C ASP A 45 1.59 0.24 -15.55
N THR A 46 2.41 -0.67 -15.05
CA THR A 46 3.87 -0.48 -15.01
C THR A 46 4.54 -0.37 -16.38
N HIS A 47 3.87 -0.80 -17.45
CA HIS A 47 4.41 -0.76 -18.81
C HIS A 47 4.14 0.57 -19.53
N THR A 48 3.17 1.34 -19.03
CA THR A 48 2.76 2.66 -19.56
C THR A 48 3.39 3.82 -18.80
N MET A 49 4.26 3.54 -17.81
CA MET A 49 4.88 4.56 -16.95
C MET A 49 6.26 5.01 -17.43
N ASP A 50 6.49 6.31 -17.33
CA ASP A 50 7.84 6.90 -17.34
C ASP A 50 8.53 6.57 -16.01
N TYR A 51 9.43 5.60 -16.01
CA TYR A 51 10.23 5.25 -14.84
C TYR A 51 11.17 6.41 -14.49
N ASN A 52 10.82 7.22 -13.49
CA ASN A 52 11.76 8.17 -12.92
C ASN A 52 12.67 7.42 -11.94
N ILE A 53 13.84 6.99 -12.43
CA ILE A 53 14.81 6.11 -11.76
C ILE A 53 15.25 6.63 -10.37
N SER A 54 14.99 7.90 -10.04
CA SER A 54 15.40 8.52 -8.78
C SER A 54 14.50 8.23 -7.57
N THR A 55 13.22 7.85 -7.75
CA THR A 55 12.28 7.60 -6.65
C THR A 55 11.40 6.37 -6.95
N PRO A 56 11.93 5.15 -6.76
CA PRO A 56 11.29 3.91 -7.21
C PRO A 56 10.05 3.50 -6.38
N THR A 57 9.47 4.44 -5.64
CA THR A 57 8.33 4.29 -4.73
C THR A 57 7.14 5.16 -5.11
N GLN A 58 7.32 6.02 -6.11
CA GLN A 58 6.32 6.95 -6.61
C GLN A 58 6.08 6.66 -8.08
N TYR A 59 4.86 6.28 -8.41
CA TYR A 59 4.46 6.01 -9.78
C TYR A 59 3.75 7.24 -10.32
N ILE A 60 4.45 8.02 -11.14
CA ILE A 60 3.96 9.31 -11.66
C ILE A 60 3.49 9.12 -13.10
N ILE A 61 2.23 9.45 -13.36
CA ILE A 61 1.68 9.55 -14.70
C ILE A 61 1.37 11.02 -14.94
N ASP A 62 2.11 11.63 -15.86
CA ASP A 62 1.88 12.98 -16.34
C ASP A 62 1.12 12.89 -17.67
N PHE A 63 -0.14 13.33 -17.67
CA PHE A 63 -1.01 13.23 -18.85
C PHE A 63 -0.68 14.26 -19.92
N GLU A 64 0.13 15.28 -19.60
CA GLU A 64 0.54 16.33 -20.53
C GLU A 64 1.92 16.06 -21.15
N LYS A 65 2.71 15.18 -20.54
CA LYS A 65 4.06 14.86 -21.00
C LYS A 65 4.01 14.03 -22.28
N VAL A 66 4.56 14.59 -23.35
CA VAL A 66 4.89 13.84 -24.56
C VAL A 66 6.24 13.18 -24.32
N ASN A 67 6.33 11.86 -24.45
CA ASN A 67 7.60 11.13 -24.44
C ASN A 67 8.40 11.49 -25.71
N ASN A 68 9.02 12.67 -25.70
CA ASN A 68 9.89 13.17 -26.75
C ASN A 68 11.33 12.72 -26.47
N LEU A 69 11.63 11.44 -26.68
CA LEU A 69 13.02 11.01 -26.84
C LEU A 69 13.11 9.94 -27.93
N THR A 70 13.19 10.40 -29.18
CA THR A 70 14.03 9.72 -30.18
C THR A 70 15.12 10.69 -30.60
N ASP A 71 16.35 10.18 -30.73
CA ASP A 71 17.57 10.95 -31.08
C ASP A 71 17.51 11.64 -32.47
N ASN A 72 16.38 11.59 -33.18
CA ASN A 72 16.23 12.13 -34.53
C ASN A 72 14.98 12.99 -34.75
N GLY A 73 14.31 13.45 -33.69
CA GLY A 73 13.21 14.43 -33.83
C GLY A 73 11.99 13.90 -34.60
N VAL A 74 11.84 12.58 -34.70
CA VAL A 74 10.64 11.95 -35.26
C VAL A 74 9.67 11.72 -34.11
N VAL A 75 8.57 12.48 -34.13
CA VAL A 75 7.43 12.30 -33.23
C VAL A 75 6.81 10.94 -33.55
N ASP A 76 6.90 9.99 -32.63
CA ASP A 76 6.16 8.73 -32.76
C ASP A 76 4.66 9.03 -32.67
N SER A 77 3.94 8.75 -33.75
CA SER A 77 2.49 8.89 -33.86
C SER A 77 1.70 7.95 -32.94
N ASN A 78 2.38 7.09 -32.19
CA ASN A 78 1.77 6.19 -31.21
C ASN A 78 1.64 6.79 -29.80
N ASN A 79 2.19 7.99 -29.54
CA ASN A 79 2.02 8.69 -28.26
C ASN A 79 0.69 9.43 -28.21
N ILE A 80 -0.34 8.77 -27.68
CA ILE A 80 -1.64 9.39 -27.40
C ILE A 80 -1.48 10.32 -26.19
N ASN A 81 -1.35 11.62 -26.46
CA ASN A 81 -1.48 12.64 -25.43
C ASN A 81 -2.94 12.67 -24.95
N HIS A 82 -3.20 12.25 -23.71
CA HIS A 82 -4.55 12.29 -23.14
C HIS A 82 -4.95 13.71 -22.71
N GLY A 83 -3.99 14.64 -22.61
CA GLY A 83 -4.18 16.00 -22.10
C GLY A 83 -4.57 16.02 -20.62
N SER A 84 -4.75 17.21 -20.05
CA SER A 84 -5.31 17.34 -18.70
C SER A 84 -6.81 17.05 -18.65
N TYR A 85 -7.23 16.37 -17.60
CA TYR A 85 -8.65 16.18 -17.29
C TYR A 85 -9.15 17.41 -16.53
N ASN A 86 -9.90 18.26 -17.22
CA ASN A 86 -10.54 19.44 -16.61
C ASN A 86 -11.86 19.06 -15.94
N ASN A 87 -12.23 19.79 -14.89
CA ASN A 87 -13.49 19.67 -14.17
C ASN A 87 -13.74 18.26 -13.59
N VAL A 88 -12.70 17.62 -13.07
CA VAL A 88 -12.82 16.35 -12.36
C VAL A 88 -13.46 16.61 -11.02
N VAL A 89 -14.59 15.95 -10.76
CA VAL A 89 -15.38 16.07 -9.52
C VAL A 89 -15.49 14.77 -8.76
N GLY A 90 -14.98 13.67 -9.31
CA GLY A 90 -15.00 12.37 -8.66
C GLY A 90 -13.84 11.52 -9.16
N PHE A 91 -13.27 10.74 -8.26
CA PHE A 91 -12.15 9.85 -8.54
C PHE A 91 -12.29 8.62 -7.65
N LYS A 92 -12.20 7.43 -8.22
CA LYS A 92 -12.19 6.18 -7.43
C LYS A 92 -11.39 5.11 -8.14
N LEU A 93 -10.84 4.18 -7.36
CA LEU A 93 -10.33 2.92 -7.88
C LEU A 93 -11.51 2.10 -8.42
N VAL A 94 -11.30 1.30 -9.45
CA VAL A 94 -12.30 0.37 -10.03
C VAL A 94 -11.77 -1.04 -9.96
N LYS A 95 -10.47 -1.20 -10.23
CA LYS A 95 -9.82 -2.49 -10.23
C LYS A 95 -8.35 -2.34 -9.92
N ALA A 96 -7.79 -3.31 -9.21
CA ALA A 96 -6.36 -3.45 -9.01
C ALA A 96 -5.92 -4.89 -9.29
N ILE A 97 -4.80 -5.01 -9.97
CA ILE A 97 -4.07 -6.25 -10.20
C ILE A 97 -2.65 -6.01 -9.69
N LEU A 98 -2.28 -6.73 -8.63
CA LEU A 98 -0.98 -6.62 -7.95
C LEU A 98 -0.43 -8.02 -7.73
N HIS A 99 0.89 -8.17 -7.61
CA HIS A 99 1.45 -9.42 -7.12
C HIS A 99 1.57 -9.38 -5.60
N ASN A 100 1.21 -10.48 -4.93
CA ASN A 100 1.60 -10.67 -3.54
C ASN A 100 3.09 -11.03 -3.46
N ILE A 101 3.91 -10.01 -3.24
CA ILE A 101 5.37 -10.10 -3.15
C ILE A 101 5.89 -10.03 -1.71
N ALA A 102 5.11 -10.51 -0.74
CA ALA A 102 5.66 -10.73 0.58
C ALA A 102 7.02 -11.45 0.44
N TYR A 103 8.01 -11.01 1.21
CA TYR A 103 9.35 -11.62 1.30
C TYR A 103 10.34 -11.37 0.14
N THR A 104 10.40 -10.16 -0.44
CA THR A 104 11.48 -9.81 -1.38
C THR A 104 12.76 -9.40 -0.66
N ILE A 105 13.83 -10.15 -0.88
CA ILE A 105 15.21 -9.70 -0.59
C ILE A 105 15.65 -8.76 -1.70
N THR A 106 15.99 -7.53 -1.33
CA THR A 106 16.42 -6.46 -2.24
C THR A 106 17.73 -5.86 -1.75
N SER A 107 18.31 -4.94 -2.53
CA SER A 107 19.49 -4.16 -2.11
C SER A 107 19.30 -3.38 -0.81
N ASN A 108 18.06 -3.15 -0.38
CA ASN A 108 17.73 -2.40 0.84
C ASN A 108 17.31 -3.33 1.99
N SER A 109 17.27 -4.65 1.78
CA SER A 109 16.76 -5.64 2.73
C SER A 109 17.56 -6.96 2.69
N ASN A 110 18.87 -6.87 2.46
CA ASN A 110 19.75 -8.03 2.24
C ASN A 110 20.78 -8.28 3.34
N THR A 111 20.94 -7.37 4.31
CA THR A 111 22.01 -7.49 5.31
C THR A 111 21.48 -7.69 6.72
N ILE A 112 22.00 -8.72 7.41
CA ILE A 112 21.90 -8.91 8.86
C ILE A 112 23.13 -8.28 9.49
N TYR A 113 22.93 -7.25 10.31
CA TYR A 113 23.98 -6.72 11.16
C TYR A 113 23.91 -7.34 12.55
N TYR A 114 25.07 -7.71 13.10
CA TYR A 114 25.19 -8.33 14.41
C TYR A 114 26.53 -8.01 15.07
N THR A 115 26.57 -8.01 16.40
CA THR A 115 27.79 -7.88 17.18
C THR A 115 28.11 -9.24 17.80
N ASP A 116 29.32 -9.74 17.56
CA ASP A 116 29.85 -11.00 18.09
C ASP A 116 30.99 -10.69 19.06
N ASN A 117 30.79 -11.00 20.34
CA ASN A 117 31.77 -10.70 21.40
C ASN A 117 32.25 -9.23 21.42
N GLY A 118 31.36 -8.29 21.12
CA GLY A 118 31.66 -6.86 21.07
C GLY A 118 32.28 -6.37 19.75
N VAL A 119 32.39 -7.23 18.74
CA VAL A 119 32.87 -6.87 17.39
C VAL A 119 31.70 -6.87 16.42
N ASP A 120 31.47 -5.73 15.76
CA ASP A 120 30.42 -5.60 14.75
C ASP A 120 30.75 -6.38 13.47
N LYS A 121 29.75 -7.08 12.95
CA LYS A 121 29.80 -7.95 11.79
C LYS A 121 28.52 -7.81 10.96
N GLU A 122 28.60 -8.28 9.73
CA GLU A 122 27.48 -8.30 8.80
C GLU A 122 27.42 -9.63 8.05
N ILE A 123 26.21 -10.08 7.74
CA ILE A 123 25.91 -11.15 6.78
C ILE A 123 25.09 -10.51 5.69
N THR A 124 25.61 -10.51 4.47
CA THR A 124 24.95 -9.88 3.31
C THR A 124 24.57 -10.97 2.31
N ILE A 125 23.29 -11.03 1.97
CA ILE A 125 22.78 -11.87 0.88
C ILE A 125 23.24 -11.25 -0.44
N SER A 126 23.79 -12.09 -1.33
CA SER A 126 24.32 -11.66 -2.63
C SER A 126 23.23 -11.08 -3.53
N PRO A 127 23.53 -10.10 -4.40
CA PRO A 127 22.60 -9.65 -5.44
C PRO A 127 22.05 -10.75 -6.35
N ASP A 128 22.84 -11.81 -6.58
CA ASP A 128 22.41 -12.96 -7.39
C ASP A 128 21.32 -13.78 -6.68
N ASP A 129 21.23 -13.66 -5.36
CA ASP A 129 20.22 -14.29 -4.51
C ASP A 129 19.09 -13.31 -4.15
N TYR A 130 18.99 -12.15 -4.81
CA TYR A 130 17.83 -11.29 -4.64
C TYR A 130 16.61 -11.92 -5.29
N GLY A 131 15.48 -11.83 -4.59
CA GLY A 131 14.27 -12.50 -5.05
C GLY A 131 13.29 -12.76 -3.94
N LEU A 132 12.31 -13.59 -4.27
CA LEU A 132 11.20 -13.96 -3.41
C LEU A 132 11.53 -15.26 -2.70
N TYR A 133 11.28 -15.30 -1.39
CA TYR A 133 11.52 -16.47 -0.56
C TYR A 133 10.33 -16.76 0.34
N THR A 134 9.88 -18.01 0.42
CA THR A 134 9.08 -18.44 1.57
C THR A 134 9.93 -18.37 2.86
N ASN A 135 9.28 -18.36 4.03
CA ASN A 135 10.01 -18.38 5.30
C ASN A 135 11.01 -19.57 5.39
N ASN A 136 10.64 -20.73 4.86
CA ASN A 136 11.51 -21.91 4.84
C ASN A 136 12.67 -21.76 3.84
N GLU A 137 12.43 -21.23 2.65
CA GLU A 137 13.50 -20.97 1.66
C GLU A 137 14.47 -19.89 2.16
N LEU A 138 13.96 -18.86 2.84
CA LEU A 138 14.80 -17.83 3.44
C LEU A 138 15.63 -18.38 4.61
N ALA A 139 15.05 -19.26 5.44
CA ALA A 139 15.79 -19.97 6.48
C ALA A 139 16.91 -20.82 5.89
N TYR A 140 16.63 -21.51 4.78
CA TYR A 140 17.61 -22.31 4.05
C TYR A 140 18.74 -21.43 3.50
N LEU A 141 18.41 -20.35 2.78
CA LEU A 141 19.38 -19.40 2.24
C LEU A 141 20.30 -18.83 3.32
N LEU A 142 19.74 -18.42 4.46
CA LEU A 142 20.53 -17.88 5.58
C LEU A 142 21.44 -18.94 6.20
N SER A 143 21.04 -20.22 6.19
CA SER A 143 21.84 -21.33 6.71
C SER A 143 23.08 -21.65 5.86
N GLU A 144 23.10 -21.23 4.59
CA GLU A 144 24.28 -21.39 3.72
C GLU A 144 25.40 -20.40 4.06
N ASN A 145 25.13 -19.39 4.90
CA ASN A 145 26.16 -18.44 5.32
C ASN A 145 27.10 -19.04 6.36
N GLU A 146 28.41 -18.92 6.16
CA GLU A 146 29.45 -19.47 7.05
C GLU A 146 29.39 -18.99 8.50
N SER A 147 28.76 -17.83 8.78
CA SER A 147 28.59 -17.30 10.13
C SER A 147 27.40 -17.94 10.88
N ILE A 148 26.50 -18.60 10.16
CA ILE A 148 25.29 -19.24 10.68
C ILE A 148 25.49 -20.75 10.65
N SER A 149 25.38 -21.37 11.82
CA SER A 149 25.41 -22.84 11.93
C SER A 149 24.07 -23.46 11.53
N GLU A 150 22.98 -22.75 11.80
CA GLU A 150 21.61 -23.18 11.48
C GLU A 150 20.66 -22.00 11.52
N CYS A 151 19.79 -21.88 10.51
CA CYS A 151 18.60 -21.04 10.55
C CYS A 151 17.36 -21.90 10.28
N ARG A 152 16.35 -21.80 11.16
CA ARG A 152 15.09 -22.54 11.05
C ARG A 152 13.90 -21.62 11.19
N TYR A 153 12.87 -21.90 10.41
CA TYR A 153 11.53 -21.35 10.62
C TYR A 153 10.62 -22.43 11.22
N ASN A 154 9.83 -22.06 12.23
CA ASN A 154 8.86 -22.95 12.86
C ASN A 154 7.44 -22.48 12.53
N GLU A 155 6.72 -23.26 11.73
CA GLU A 155 5.36 -22.95 11.27
C GLU A 155 4.30 -22.95 12.40
N LEU A 156 4.53 -23.68 13.49
CA LEU A 156 3.58 -23.75 14.60
C LEU A 156 3.67 -22.53 15.52
N THR A 157 4.88 -22.05 15.77
CA THR A 157 5.11 -20.87 16.61
C THR A 157 5.20 -19.59 15.79
N ASP A 158 5.31 -19.71 14.46
CA ASP A 158 5.58 -18.64 13.51
C ASP A 158 6.78 -17.81 13.96
N LYS A 159 7.96 -18.45 14.04
CA LYS A 159 9.21 -17.84 14.51
C LYS A 159 10.45 -18.33 13.77
N PHE A 160 11.40 -17.41 13.53
CA PHE A 160 12.76 -17.77 13.13
C PHE A 160 13.64 -18.06 14.34
N THR A 161 14.56 -18.99 14.15
CA THR A 161 15.66 -19.30 15.08
C THR A 161 16.95 -19.28 14.29
N ILE A 162 17.89 -18.41 14.64
CA ILE A 162 19.22 -18.32 14.04
C ILE A 162 20.25 -18.72 15.10
N THR A 163 21.03 -19.75 14.80
CA THR A 163 22.16 -20.19 15.60
C THR A 163 23.45 -19.82 14.89
N PHE A 164 24.24 -18.95 15.49
CA PHE A 164 25.54 -18.52 14.97
C PHE A 164 26.62 -19.55 15.29
N VAL A 165 27.64 -19.65 14.43
CA VAL A 165 28.80 -20.53 14.65
C VAL A 165 29.64 -20.10 15.87
N SER A 166 29.60 -18.80 16.22
CA SER A 166 30.28 -18.28 17.41
C SER A 166 29.77 -18.94 18.69
N SER A 167 30.64 -19.07 19.69
CA SER A 167 30.29 -19.57 21.03
C SER A 167 30.00 -18.44 22.03
N GLY A 168 30.00 -17.18 21.58
CA GLY A 168 29.81 -16.00 22.44
C GLY A 168 28.45 -15.33 22.30
N PRO A 169 28.17 -14.30 23.12
CA PRO A 169 26.97 -13.48 23.01
C PRO A 169 26.85 -12.85 21.62
N ILE A 170 25.68 -13.00 21.00
CA ILE A 170 25.34 -12.38 19.73
C ILE A 170 24.25 -11.34 19.93
N ASN A 171 24.48 -10.13 19.43
CA ASN A 171 23.50 -9.06 19.47
C ASN A 171 23.14 -8.64 18.06
N LEU A 172 21.91 -8.88 17.63
CA LEU A 172 21.42 -8.34 16.37
C LEU A 172 21.27 -6.83 16.50
N SER A 173 21.88 -6.06 15.59
CA SER A 173 21.65 -4.63 15.51
C SER A 173 20.51 -4.35 14.52
N THR A 174 19.75 -3.28 14.73
CA THR A 174 18.63 -2.91 13.85
C THR A 174 18.96 -1.62 13.13
N GLY A 175 19.10 -1.67 11.80
CA GLY A 175 19.30 -0.50 10.92
C GLY A 175 18.11 -0.26 9.99
N GLU A 176 18.19 0.76 9.14
CA GLU A 176 17.16 1.08 8.14
C GLU A 176 17.12 0.04 6.99
N ASN A 177 18.27 -0.52 6.61
CA ASN A 177 18.41 -1.49 5.51
C ASN A 177 18.51 -2.96 5.96
N ASN A 178 17.87 -3.31 7.07
CA ASN A 178 18.17 -4.58 7.76
C ASN A 178 17.02 -5.60 7.66
N ILE A 179 17.35 -6.78 7.16
CA ILE A 179 16.47 -7.95 7.07
C ILE A 179 16.01 -8.47 8.45
N ASN A 180 16.66 -8.07 9.55
CA ASN A 180 16.27 -8.44 10.92
C ASN A 180 14.80 -8.17 11.23
N LYS A 181 14.21 -7.09 10.67
CA LYS A 181 12.77 -6.80 10.80
C LYS A 181 11.89 -7.79 10.02
N LEU A 182 12.34 -8.23 8.84
CA LEU A 182 11.69 -9.27 8.04
C LEU A 182 11.64 -10.57 8.83
N LEU A 183 12.74 -10.92 9.49
CA LEU A 183 12.88 -12.16 10.26
C LEU A 183 12.26 -12.09 11.66
N GLY A 184 11.70 -10.93 12.08
CA GLY A 184 11.02 -10.77 13.37
C GLY A 184 11.93 -10.49 14.56
N PHE A 185 13.16 -10.04 14.31
CA PHE A 185 14.09 -9.60 15.34
C PHE A 185 13.93 -8.10 15.60
N ASN A 186 12.96 -7.76 16.45
CA ASN A 186 12.75 -6.40 16.94
C ASN A 186 13.55 -6.17 18.23
N ASN A 187 14.87 -6.30 18.19
CA ASN A 187 15.69 -6.09 19.38
C ASN A 187 16.54 -4.83 19.21
N SER A 188 15.96 -3.69 19.58
CA SER A 188 16.75 -2.52 19.96
C SER A 188 17.48 -2.82 21.28
N GLY A 189 18.68 -3.40 21.19
CA GLY A 189 19.63 -3.46 22.30
C GLY A 189 19.45 -4.59 23.33
N THR A 190 18.78 -5.69 22.99
CA THR A 190 18.74 -6.87 23.88
C THR A 190 20.04 -7.66 23.71
N VAL A 191 20.83 -7.75 24.78
CA VAL A 191 22.04 -8.57 24.80
C VAL A 191 21.64 -10.04 24.97
N ASN A 192 21.80 -10.87 23.95
CA ASN A 192 21.63 -12.32 24.12
C ASN A 192 22.99 -12.92 24.52
N ASN A 193 23.02 -13.58 25.68
CA ASN A 193 24.22 -14.27 26.16
C ASN A 193 24.48 -15.61 25.45
N ASP A 194 23.57 -15.99 24.55
CA ASP A 194 23.64 -17.21 23.77
C ASP A 194 23.89 -16.91 22.29
N ASN A 195 24.48 -17.89 21.60
CA ASN A 195 24.67 -17.86 20.15
C ASN A 195 23.41 -18.24 19.36
N ASN A 196 22.33 -18.59 20.05
CA ASN A 196 21.04 -18.93 19.49
C ASN A 196 20.04 -17.81 19.76
N ILE A 197 19.47 -17.26 18.69
CA ILE A 197 18.53 -16.14 18.75
C ILE A 197 17.21 -16.55 18.12
N ILE A 198 16.15 -16.44 18.91
CA ILE A 198 14.78 -16.66 18.46
C ILE A 198 14.11 -15.31 18.23
N SER A 199 13.32 -15.19 17.16
CA SER A 199 12.61 -13.96 16.82
C SER A 199 11.70 -13.52 17.98
N SER A 200 11.83 -12.26 18.39
CA SER A 200 11.12 -11.71 19.55
C SER A 200 9.65 -11.49 19.22
N VAL A 201 9.39 -11.07 18.00
CA VAL A 201 8.05 -11.06 17.41
C VAL A 201 7.93 -12.23 16.45
N HIS A 202 6.69 -12.53 16.05
CA HIS A 202 6.50 -13.25 14.80
C HIS A 202 7.31 -12.52 13.73
N PRO A 203 8.10 -13.22 12.88
CA PRO A 203 8.59 -12.63 11.64
C PRO A 203 7.42 -11.87 11.10
N SER A 204 7.64 -10.58 10.83
CA SER A 204 6.57 -9.61 10.66
C SER A 204 5.41 -10.33 9.99
N ASN A 205 4.18 -10.21 10.50
CA ASN A 205 3.04 -10.71 9.75
C ASN A 205 3.15 -10.02 8.37
N LEU A 206 3.80 -10.71 7.44
CA LEU A 206 4.41 -10.17 6.22
C LEU A 206 3.40 -10.28 5.08
N ASN A 207 2.27 -10.89 5.39
CA ASN A 207 0.99 -10.41 4.96
C ASN A 207 0.84 -8.97 5.47
N ASN A 208 1.19 -7.97 4.65
CA ASN A 208 0.47 -6.72 4.80
C ASN A 208 -0.99 -7.11 4.70
N ASP A 209 -1.78 -6.94 5.76
CA ASP A 209 -3.21 -7.30 5.69
C ASP A 209 -3.87 -6.59 4.49
N TYR A 210 -3.32 -5.43 4.16
CA TYR A 210 -3.69 -4.61 3.03
C TYR A 210 -2.55 -3.70 2.55
N ILE A 211 -2.72 -3.19 1.33
CA ILE A 211 -1.94 -2.11 0.74
C ILE A 211 -2.85 -0.89 0.61
N ASP A 212 -2.45 0.24 1.17
CA ASP A 212 -3.13 1.52 0.96
C ASP A 212 -2.64 2.16 -0.33
N VAL A 213 -3.58 2.55 -1.20
CA VAL A 213 -3.31 3.31 -2.43
C VAL A 213 -3.51 4.79 -2.13
N VAL A 214 -2.43 5.56 -2.18
CA VAL A 214 -2.41 6.99 -1.85
C VAL A 214 -2.16 7.83 -3.10
N ILE A 215 -2.99 8.86 -3.30
CA ILE A 215 -2.89 9.81 -4.40
C ILE A 215 -3.17 11.22 -3.87
N ASP A 216 -2.11 11.99 -3.63
CA ASP A 216 -2.19 13.30 -2.99
C ASP A 216 -2.87 14.36 -3.88
N GLU A 217 -2.93 14.17 -5.20
CA GLU A 217 -3.66 15.07 -6.10
C GLU A 217 -5.19 15.06 -5.87
N ILE A 218 -5.74 14.05 -5.21
CA ILE A 218 -7.19 13.93 -4.95
C ILE A 218 -7.54 14.58 -3.61
N PRO A 219 -8.54 15.47 -3.51
CA PRO A 219 -8.90 16.11 -2.24
C PRO A 219 -9.24 15.10 -1.13
N LEU A 220 -8.81 15.40 0.11
CA LEU A 220 -9.01 14.52 1.26
C LEU A 220 -10.49 14.17 1.52
N ILE A 221 -11.42 15.10 1.23
CA ILE A 221 -12.87 14.87 1.34
C ILE A 221 -13.38 13.72 0.45
N ALA A 222 -12.64 13.39 -0.61
CA ALA A 222 -12.95 12.30 -1.52
C ALA A 222 -12.22 10.99 -1.17
N CYS A 223 -11.32 11.03 -0.19
CA CYS A 223 -10.50 9.91 0.27
C CYS A 223 -11.15 9.20 1.46
N LYS A 224 -10.60 8.04 1.84
CA LYS A 224 -10.95 7.35 3.09
C LYS A 224 -10.31 8.07 4.28
N ASP A 225 -11.14 8.40 5.27
CA ASP A 225 -10.67 8.98 6.53
C ASP A 225 -9.69 8.03 7.24
N ASN A 226 -8.59 8.58 7.71
CA ASN A 226 -7.56 7.87 8.45
C ASN A 226 -6.89 8.81 9.46
N ARG A 227 -6.27 8.25 10.50
CA ARG A 227 -5.66 9.03 11.59
C ARG A 227 -4.47 9.89 11.15
N ASN A 228 -3.89 9.60 9.99
CA ASN A 228 -2.68 10.25 9.49
C ASN A 228 -3.00 11.31 8.42
N ASN A 229 -4.27 11.58 8.13
CA ASN A 229 -4.73 12.50 7.08
C ASN A 229 -4.12 12.21 5.70
N LYS A 230 -3.80 10.94 5.40
CA LYS A 230 -3.31 10.53 4.09
C LYS A 230 -4.44 10.51 3.06
N HIS A 231 -4.11 10.79 1.81
CA HIS A 231 -5.05 10.79 0.70
C HIS A 231 -5.31 9.37 0.18
N ILE A 232 -5.82 8.49 1.05
CA ILE A 232 -6.06 7.07 0.75
C ILE A 232 -7.29 6.95 -0.14
N ILE A 233 -7.10 6.53 -1.39
CA ILE A 233 -8.20 6.28 -2.34
C ILE A 233 -8.89 4.97 -1.99
N ASP A 234 -8.09 3.92 -1.79
CA ASP A 234 -8.60 2.61 -1.41
C ASP A 234 -7.54 1.77 -0.68
N ARG A 235 -8.00 0.68 -0.08
CA ARG A 235 -7.24 -0.28 0.70
C ARG A 235 -7.44 -1.67 0.10
N ILE A 236 -6.39 -2.21 -0.49
CA ILE A 236 -6.40 -3.47 -1.21
C ILE A 236 -6.01 -4.58 -0.24
N PRO A 237 -6.89 -5.52 0.13
CA PRO A 237 -6.53 -6.61 1.00
C PRO A 237 -5.54 -7.56 0.30
N ILE A 238 -4.52 -8.03 1.01
CA ILE A 238 -3.68 -9.14 0.53
C ILE A 238 -4.36 -10.45 0.92
N ASN A 239 -5.21 -10.93 0.03
CA ASN A 239 -5.99 -12.17 0.23
C ASN A 239 -5.46 -13.36 -0.61
N ALA A 240 -4.47 -13.12 -1.47
CA ALA A 240 -3.81 -14.15 -2.25
C ALA A 240 -2.61 -14.71 -1.48
N SER A 241 -2.30 -16.00 -1.63
CA SER A 241 -1.03 -16.54 -1.12
C SER A 241 0.17 -15.87 -1.79
N VAL A 242 1.34 -15.94 -1.15
CA VAL A 242 2.61 -15.42 -1.71
C VAL A 242 2.80 -15.91 -3.15
N ASN A 243 3.34 -15.05 -4.02
CA ASN A 243 3.59 -15.30 -5.44
C ASN A 243 2.34 -15.53 -6.31
N ASN A 244 1.14 -15.22 -5.78
CA ASN A 244 -0.07 -15.17 -6.59
C ASN A 244 -0.47 -13.73 -6.89
N ILE A 245 -1.31 -13.59 -7.93
CA ILE A 245 -1.91 -12.33 -8.31
C ILE A 245 -3.05 -12.02 -7.35
N ILE A 246 -2.99 -10.83 -6.75
CA ILE A 246 -4.10 -10.18 -6.08
C ILE A 246 -4.93 -9.51 -7.16
N ILE A 247 -6.19 -9.95 -7.30
CA ILE A 247 -7.19 -9.27 -8.11
C ILE A 247 -8.20 -8.67 -7.13
N TYR A 248 -8.30 -7.35 -7.14
CA TYR A 248 -9.17 -6.61 -6.25
C TYR A 248 -10.11 -5.72 -7.04
N GLU A 249 -11.39 -5.83 -6.74
CA GLU A 249 -12.45 -4.97 -7.24
C GLU A 249 -13.18 -4.42 -6.02
N PRO A 250 -13.18 -3.10 -5.80
CA PRO A 250 -13.80 -2.55 -4.61
C PRO A 250 -15.32 -2.74 -4.68
N HIS A 251 -15.91 -3.15 -3.56
CA HIS A 251 -17.35 -3.20 -3.41
C HIS A 251 -17.90 -1.79 -3.15
N TYR A 252 -17.96 -0.95 -4.18
CA TYR A 252 -18.78 0.25 -4.12
C TYR A 252 -20.24 -0.13 -4.26
N ASN A 253 -21.06 0.28 -3.30
CA ASN A 253 -22.47 0.43 -3.60
C ASN A 253 -22.58 1.50 -4.70
N ASN A 254 -23.34 1.26 -5.78
CA ASN A 254 -23.40 2.13 -6.97
C ASN A 254 -23.72 3.62 -6.68
N ASN A 255 -24.17 3.91 -5.45
CA ASN A 255 -24.53 5.25 -4.97
C ASN A 255 -23.43 5.95 -4.14
N TYR A 256 -22.33 5.28 -3.78
CA TYR A 256 -21.25 5.87 -2.98
C TYR A 256 -20.10 6.33 -3.87
N GLN A 257 -20.20 7.57 -4.35
CA GLN A 257 -19.07 8.33 -4.88
C GLN A 257 -19.00 9.64 -4.13
N ASN A 258 -17.87 9.91 -3.47
CA ASN A 258 -17.63 11.20 -2.85
C ASN A 258 -17.26 12.19 -3.96
N TYR A 259 -18.14 13.15 -4.22
CA TYR A 259 -17.86 14.24 -5.13
C TYR A 259 -17.11 15.37 -4.42
N PHE A 260 -16.30 16.10 -5.16
CA PHE A 260 -15.51 17.21 -4.67
C PHE A 260 -15.55 18.39 -5.65
N ILE A 261 -15.10 19.56 -5.16
CA ILE A 261 -15.00 20.78 -5.97
C ILE A 261 -14.15 20.50 -7.20
N PRO A 262 -14.57 20.90 -8.42
CA PRO A 262 -13.86 20.47 -9.61
C PRO A 262 -12.40 20.90 -9.61
N ILE A 263 -11.53 19.96 -9.98
CA ILE A 263 -10.09 20.19 -10.15
C ILE A 263 -9.68 19.97 -11.60
N ASN A 264 -8.53 20.51 -11.97
CA ASN A 264 -7.78 20.06 -13.13
C ASN A 264 -6.82 18.96 -12.67
N LEU A 265 -6.93 17.78 -13.27
CA LEU A 265 -6.03 16.65 -13.04
C LEU A 265 -5.14 16.47 -14.26
N ASN A 266 -3.93 17.02 -14.19
CA ASN A 266 -2.89 16.92 -15.22
C ASN A 266 -1.89 15.79 -14.95
N LYS A 267 -1.78 15.36 -13.69
CA LYS A 267 -0.92 14.25 -13.26
C LYS A 267 -1.57 13.46 -12.15
N VAL A 268 -1.10 12.23 -11.98
CA VAL A 268 -1.43 11.36 -10.84
C VAL A 268 -0.13 10.78 -10.31
N THR A 269 0.11 10.94 -9.01
CA THR A 269 1.22 10.32 -8.28
C THR A 269 0.66 9.23 -7.39
N ILE A 270 1.02 7.97 -7.65
CA ILE A 270 0.55 6.82 -6.88
C ILE A 270 1.66 6.36 -5.94
N GLU A 271 1.32 6.27 -4.66
CA GLU A 271 2.15 5.67 -3.64
C GLU A 271 1.41 4.50 -3.00
N PHE A 272 2.14 3.42 -2.72
CA PHE A 272 1.63 2.30 -1.96
C PHE A 272 2.18 2.35 -0.54
N TYR A 273 1.32 2.13 0.45
CA TYR A 273 1.72 2.01 1.84
C TYR A 273 1.31 0.66 2.42
N ASP A 274 2.17 0.11 3.28
CA ASP A 274 1.89 -1.10 4.05
C ASP A 274 0.99 -0.82 5.27
N SER A 275 0.59 -1.89 5.96
CA SER A 275 -0.22 -1.80 7.19
C SER A 275 0.46 -1.05 8.34
N ASN A 276 1.77 -0.85 8.26
CA ASN A 276 2.58 -0.10 9.22
C ASN A 276 2.80 1.35 8.79
N ASN A 277 2.07 1.84 7.78
CA ASN A 277 2.15 3.18 7.24
C ASN A 277 3.52 3.53 6.63
N LYS A 278 4.31 2.53 6.24
CA LYS A 278 5.57 2.67 5.50
C LYS A 278 5.34 2.47 4.02
N ILE A 279 6.21 3.06 3.21
CA ILE A 279 6.17 2.90 1.76
C ILE A 279 6.33 1.41 1.41
N PHE A 280 5.39 0.88 0.64
CA PHE A 280 5.43 -0.48 0.13
C PHE A 280 6.27 -0.51 -1.14
N HIS A 281 7.41 -1.18 -1.05
CA HIS A 281 8.36 -1.32 -2.15
C HIS A 281 7.96 -2.47 -3.08
N ASN A 282 7.49 -2.13 -4.28
CA ASN A 282 7.18 -3.10 -5.33
C ASN A 282 8.18 -3.03 -6.50
N HIS A 283 9.48 -3.02 -6.19
CA HIS A 283 10.55 -2.69 -7.13
C HIS A 283 10.72 -3.62 -8.33
N SER A 284 10.03 -4.76 -8.37
CA SER A 284 10.27 -5.80 -9.37
C SER A 284 9.00 -6.43 -9.95
N THR A 285 7.80 -5.94 -9.60
CA THR A 285 6.58 -6.56 -10.12
C THR A 285 5.63 -5.57 -10.77
N ASN A 286 5.04 -6.06 -11.87
CA ASN A 286 4.06 -5.33 -12.61
C ASN A 286 2.76 -5.22 -11.81
N PHE A 287 2.10 -4.10 -11.97
CA PHE A 287 0.74 -3.88 -11.49
C PHE A 287 -0.10 -3.22 -12.57
N SER A 288 -1.42 -3.31 -12.39
CA SER A 288 -2.41 -2.62 -13.20
C SER A 288 -3.50 -2.07 -12.28
N LEU A 289 -3.75 -0.79 -12.38
CA LEU A 289 -4.80 -0.07 -11.66
C LEU A 289 -5.76 0.56 -12.67
N GLU A 290 -7.05 0.39 -12.46
CA GLU A 290 -8.08 1.07 -13.22
C GLU A 290 -8.81 2.04 -12.29
N PHE A 291 -8.92 3.31 -12.69
CA PHE A 291 -9.65 4.35 -11.97
C PHE A 291 -10.81 4.88 -12.80
N GLU A 292 -11.91 5.29 -12.16
CA GLU A 292 -13.02 6.00 -12.80
C GLU A 292 -12.98 7.48 -12.39
N LEU A 293 -12.86 8.36 -13.38
CA LEU A 293 -12.98 9.80 -13.23
C LEU A 293 -14.42 10.22 -13.55
N THR A 294 -15.00 11.06 -12.69
CA THR A 294 -16.24 11.79 -12.98
C THR A 294 -15.91 13.22 -13.35
N ILE A 295 -16.35 13.68 -14.52
CA ILE A 295 -16.01 14.97 -15.11
C ILE A 295 -17.27 15.76 -15.46
N ILE A 296 -17.30 17.06 -15.19
CA ILE A 296 -18.38 17.96 -15.63
C ILE A 296 -18.02 18.61 -16.98
N LYS A 297 -18.83 18.37 -18.01
CA LYS A 297 -18.64 18.90 -19.39
C LYS A 297 -18.66 20.43 -19.49
N ASN A 298 -19.43 21.11 -18.63
CA ASN A 298 -19.78 22.52 -18.77
C ASN A 298 -19.66 23.28 -17.45
N PHE A 299 -18.49 23.24 -16.79
CA PHE A 299 -18.29 24.02 -15.57
C PHE A 299 -17.98 25.48 -15.90
N ASN A 300 -19.02 26.22 -16.29
CA ASN A 300 -18.99 27.69 -16.26
C ASN A 300 -19.66 28.13 -14.98
N ILE A 301 -18.92 28.21 -13.87
CA ILE A 301 -19.40 29.01 -12.75
C ILE A 301 -19.29 30.47 -13.19
N ASN A 302 -20.43 31.13 -13.36
CA ASN A 302 -20.46 32.58 -13.39
C ASN A 302 -19.97 33.05 -12.01
N LYS A 303 -18.83 33.77 -12.01
CA LYS A 303 -18.20 34.33 -10.80
C LYS A 303 -19.18 35.11 -9.89
N GLU A 304 -20.29 35.60 -10.44
CA GLU A 304 -21.31 36.39 -9.74
C GLU A 304 -22.17 35.57 -8.74
N GLU A 305 -22.22 34.24 -8.83
CA GLU A 305 -23.05 33.42 -7.92
C GLU A 305 -22.32 33.01 -6.62
N LEU A 306 -20.99 33.14 -6.55
CA LEU A 306 -20.21 32.87 -5.33
C LEU A 306 -20.12 34.07 -4.38
N ASP A 307 -20.35 35.29 -4.87
CA ASP A 307 -20.31 36.51 -4.05
C ASP A 307 -21.63 36.78 -3.30
N ASN A 308 -22.66 35.92 -3.48
CA ASN A 308 -23.99 36.05 -2.88
C ASN A 308 -24.35 34.91 -1.89
N ILE A 309 -23.37 34.12 -1.43
CA ILE A 309 -23.50 33.15 -0.34
C ILE A 309 -22.48 33.52 0.75
#